data_AF-A0A358PCN9-F1
#
_entry.id   AF-A0A358PCN9-F1
#
_cell.length_a   1.000
_cell.length_b   1.000
_cell.length_c   1.000
_cell.angle_alpha   90.00
_cell.angle_beta   90.00
_cell.angle_gamma   90.00
#
_symmetry.space_group_name_H-M   'P 1'
#
loop_
_entity.id
_entity.type
_entity.pdbx_description
1 polymer ?
#
loop_
_entity_poly.entity_id
_entity_poly.type
_entity_poly.pdbx_seq_one_letter_code
_entity_poly.pdbx_strand_id
1 'polypeptide(L)' 'REAWTERQTRLKLRQAFGRLIRRSSDRGVFVMLDSRLPTRMTSAFPPDVEIQRIGLAEAIAQTQEFLAKSEA' A
#
# COMPACT_ATOMS: atom_id res chain seq x y z
N ARG A 1 -2.24 -14.93 -21.15
CA ARG A 1 -3.10 -13.73 -20.97
C ARG A 1 -2.99 -13.20 -19.54
N GLU A 2 -3.22 -14.07 -18.55
CA GLU A 2 -3.12 -13.75 -17.11
C GLU A 2 -1.77 -13.13 -16.69
N ALA A 3 -0.64 -13.70 -17.12
CA ALA A 3 0.69 -13.17 -16.82
C ALA A 3 0.98 -11.78 -17.42
N TRP A 4 0.27 -11.35 -18.47
CA TRP A 4 0.39 -9.99 -18.99
C TRP A 4 -0.41 -9.02 -18.13
N THR A 5 -1.65 -9.38 -17.79
CA THR A 5 -2.50 -8.62 -16.87
C THR A 5 -1.82 -8.40 -15.52
N GLU A 6 -1.16 -9.42 -14.98
CA GLU A 6 -0.44 -9.32 -13.71
C GLU A 6 0.74 -8.36 -13.76
N ARG A 7 1.52 -8.37 -14.85
CA ARG A 7 2.61 -7.40 -15.05
C ARG A 7 2.05 -5.98 -15.09
N GLN A 8 0.96 -5.76 -15.81
CA GLN A 8 0.30 -4.46 -15.88
C GLN A 8 -0.22 -4.01 -14.52
N THR A 9 -0.87 -4.89 -13.76
CA THR A 9 -1.37 -4.57 -12.42
C THR A 9 -0.23 -4.23 -11.48
N ARG A 10 0.88 -4.99 -11.49
CA ARG A 10 2.07 -4.68 -10.68
C ARG A 10 2.67 -3.32 -11.03
N LEU A 11 2.75 -2.96 -12.32
CA LEU A 11 3.23 -1.65 -12.73
C LEU A 11 2.32 -0.52 -12.24
N LYS A 12 1.00 -0.70 -12.34
CA LYS A 12 0.03 0.27 -11.82
C LYS A 12 0.11 0.41 -10.31
N LEU A 13 0.27 -0.68 -9.56
CA LEU A 13 0.45 -0.64 -8.11
C LEU A 13 1.73 0.10 -7.72
N ARG A 14 2.86 -0.19 -8.40
CA ARG A 14 4.12 0.55 -8.20
C ARG A 14 3.94 2.04 -8.44
N GLN A 15 3.26 2.41 -9.51
CA GLN A 15 2.98 3.82 -9.82
C GLN A 15 2.07 4.47 -8.78
N ALA A 16 1.01 3.78 -8.34
CA ALA A 16 0.10 4.29 -7.32
C ALA A 16 0.82 4.47 -5.98
N PHE A 17 1.62 3.49 -5.57
CA PHE A 17 2.45 3.56 -4.37
C PHE A 17 3.46 4.71 -4.45
N GLY A 18 4.12 4.88 -5.60
CA GLY A 18 5.06 6.00 -5.83
C GLY A 18 4.43 7.39 -5.77
N ARG A 19 3.10 7.51 -5.78
CA ARG A 19 2.42 8.80 -5.54
C ARG A 19 2.33 9.16 -4.05
N LEU A 20 2.48 8.17 -3.17
CA LEU A 20 2.40 8.33 -1.71
C LEU A 20 3.63 9.01 -1.12
N ILE A 21 4.83 8.66 -1.60
CA ILE A 21 6.11 9.16 -1.08
C ILE A 21 6.78 9.97 -2.18
N ARG A 22 6.83 11.31 -2.03
CA ARG A 22 7.44 12.22 -3.01
C ARG A 22 8.76 12.82 -2.50
N ARG A 23 8.96 12.89 -1.18
CA ARG A 23 10.14 13.43 -0.50
C ARG A 23 10.54 12.49 0.65
N SER A 24 11.78 12.57 1.11
CA SER A 24 12.31 11.73 2.20
C SER A 24 11.60 11.93 3.54
N SER A 25 10.97 13.09 3.72
CA SER A 25 10.17 13.41 4.91
C SER A 25 8.70 13.00 4.80
N ASP A 26 8.24 12.56 3.61
CA ASP A 26 6.83 12.23 3.43
C ASP A 26 6.50 10.95 4.18
N ARG A 27 5.38 10.98 4.89
CA ARG A 27 4.79 9.83 5.58
C ARG A 27 3.39 9.64 5.05
N GLY A 28 2.97 8.38 4.87
CA GLY A 28 1.63 8.09 4.39
C GLY A 28 1.27 6.62 4.51
N VAL A 29 -0.02 6.33 4.36
CA VAL A 29 -0.58 4.97 4.41
C VAL A 29 -1.13 4.62 3.03
N PHE A 30 -0.76 3.45 2.51
CA PHE A 30 -1.30 2.92 1.26
C PHE A 30 -2.37 1.87 1.58
N VAL A 31 -3.65 2.18 1.31
CA VAL A 31 -4.77 1.27 1.58
C VAL A 31 -5.26 0.63 0.29
N MET A 32 -5.38 -0.70 0.29
CA MET A 32 -6.01 -1.45 -0.79
C MET A 32 -7.32 -2.06 -0.32
N LEU A 33 -8.43 -1.63 -0.91
CA LEU A 33 -9.77 -2.17 -0.65
C LEU A 33 -10.07 -3.34 -1.60
N ASP A 34 -9.26 -4.39 -1.54
CA ASP A 34 -9.41 -5.60 -2.36
C ASP A 34 -9.15 -6.86 -1.52
N SER A 35 -10.23 -7.58 -1.19
CA SER A 35 -10.15 -8.83 -0.42
C SER A 35 -9.52 -9.98 -1.20
N ARG A 36 -9.40 -9.86 -2.52
CA ARG A 36 -8.84 -10.91 -3.40
C ARG A 36 -7.40 -10.63 -3.81
N LEU A 37 -6.74 -9.64 -3.20
CA LEU A 37 -5.36 -9.30 -3.52
C LEU A 37 -4.41 -10.49 -3.29
N PRO A 38 -3.84 -11.08 -4.34
CA PRO A 38 -2.93 -12.21 -4.22
C PRO A 38 -1.63 -11.78 -3.52
N THR A 39 -1.11 -12.60 -2.59
CA THR A 39 0.17 -12.30 -1.91
C THR A 39 1.32 -12.09 -2.89
N ARG A 40 1.35 -12.82 -3.99
CA ARG A 40 2.32 -12.62 -5.09
C ARG A 40 2.30 -11.23 -5.74
N MET A 41 1.22 -10.44 -5.60
CA MET A 41 1.20 -9.04 -6.06
C MET A 41 1.85 -8.07 -5.07
N THR A 42 2.11 -8.48 -3.82
CA THR A 42 2.78 -7.64 -2.83
C THR A 42 4.24 -7.36 -3.19
N SER A 43 4.85 -8.17 -4.07
CA SER A 43 6.16 -7.90 -4.65
C SER A 43 6.23 -6.62 -5.50
N ALA A 44 5.09 -5.93 -5.66
CA ALA A 44 5.03 -4.59 -6.23
C ALA A 44 5.60 -3.53 -5.28
N PHE A 45 5.64 -3.79 -3.98
CA PHE A 45 6.05 -2.82 -2.96
C PHE A 45 7.53 -3.00 -2.58
N PRO A 46 8.19 -1.95 -2.08
CA PRO A 46 9.52 -2.05 -1.48
C PRO A 46 9.58 -3.10 -0.35
N PRO A 47 10.72 -3.77 -0.13
CA PRO A 47 10.85 -4.86 0.84
C PRO A 47 10.73 -4.40 2.30
N ASP A 48 10.97 -3.13 2.57
CA ASP A 48 10.88 -2.44 3.85
C ASP A 48 9.45 -1.98 4.19
N VAL A 49 8.50 -2.10 3.25
CA VAL A 49 7.10 -1.77 3.50
C VAL A 49 6.41 -2.94 4.20
N GLU A 50 5.90 -2.68 5.40
CA GLU A 50 5.05 -3.62 6.12
C GLU A 50 3.69 -3.75 5.45
N ILE A 51 3.21 -4.99 5.29
CA ILE A 51 1.92 -5.29 4.66
C ILE A 51 1.00 -5.93 5.68
N GLN A 52 -0.10 -5.25 5.95
CA GLN A 52 -1.10 -5.69 6.89
C GLN A 52 -2.39 -6.11 6.17
N ARG A 53 -2.93 -7.27 6.53
CA ARG A 53 -4.21 -7.79 6.02
C ARG A 53 -5.23 -7.75 7.13
N ILE A 54 -5.86 -6.59 7.27
CA ILE A 54 -6.77 -6.28 8.38
C ILE A 54 -8.14 -5.84 7.87
N GLY A 55 -9.12 -5.82 8.76
CA GLY A 55 -10.46 -5.30 8.45
C GLY A 55 -10.46 -3.78 8.28
N LEU A 56 -11.49 -3.25 7.61
CA LEU A 56 -11.59 -1.81 7.34
C LEU A 56 -11.62 -0.97 8.63
N ALA A 57 -12.33 -1.41 9.66
CA ALA A 57 -12.40 -0.69 10.94
C ALA A 57 -11.02 -0.55 11.61
N GLU A 58 -10.23 -1.63 11.58
CA GLU A 58 -8.87 -1.62 12.12
C GLU A 58 -7.93 -0.74 11.27
N ALA A 59 -8.04 -0.81 9.94
CA ALA A 59 -7.28 0.04 9.04
C ALA A 59 -7.54 1.53 9.29
N ILE A 60 -8.80 1.92 9.56
CA ILE A 60 -9.16 3.29 9.92
C ILE A 60 -8.46 3.71 11.23
N ALA A 61 -8.57 2.89 12.28
CA ALA A 61 -7.98 3.20 13.58
C ALA A 61 -6.45 3.35 13.50
N GLN A 62 -5.76 2.41 12.86
CA GLN A 62 -4.31 2.46 12.69
C GLN A 62 -3.85 3.64 11.82
N THR A 63 -4.61 3.97 10.77
CA THR A 63 -4.29 5.12 9.91
C THR A 63 -4.38 6.43 10.70
N GLN A 64 -5.40 6.59 11.53
CA GLN A 64 -5.54 7.78 12.39
C GLN A 64 -4.36 7.91 13.35
N GLU A 65 -3.97 6.83 14.02
CA GLU A 65 -2.83 6.84 14.94
C GLU A 65 -1.51 7.16 14.22
N PHE A 66 -1.28 6.56 13.04
CA PHE A 66 -0.07 6.79 12.24
C PHE A 66 0.08 8.26 11.85
N LEU A 67 -1.01 8.88 11.40
CA LEU A 67 -1.02 10.28 10.96
C LEU A 67 -0.89 11.25 12.14
N ALA A 68 -1.52 10.96 13.29
CA ALA A 68 -1.39 11.80 14.49
C ALA A 68 0.07 11.89 14.97
N LYS A 69 0.84 10.80 14.89
CA LYS A 69 2.28 10.78 15.21
C LYS A 69 3.16 11.60 14.25
N SER A 70 2.60 12.19 13.20
CA SER A 70 3.34 13.05 12.26
C SER A 70 3.13 14.54 12.52
N GLU A 71 2.11 14.88 13.30
CA GLU A 71 1.76 16.27 13.66
C GLU A 71 2.41 16.72 14.99
N ALA A 72 3.06 15.80 15.71
CA ALA A 72 3.78 16.02 16.96
C ALA A 72 5.30 16.08 16.72
#